data_AF-A0AA52H9P6-F1
#
_entry.id   AF-A0AA52H9P6-F1
#
_cell.length_a   1.000
_cell.length_b   1.000
_cell.length_c   1.000
_cell.angle_alpha   90.00
_cell.angle_beta   90.00
_cell.angle_gamma   90.00
#
_symmetry.space_group_name_H-M   'P 1'
#
loop_
_entity.id
_entity.type
_entity.pdbx_description
1 polymer ?
#
loop_
_entity_poly.entity_id
_entity_poly.type
_entity_poly.pdbx_seq_one_letter_code
_entity_poly.pdbx_strand_id
1 'polypeptide(L)' 'MKERDIHSYASHLFEMMGDKAEVYAAQQLAAFDKSLDTDSSRSMRRDWRRIREAIMIMKMTHSRFTHH' A
#
# COMPACT_ATOMS: atom_id res chain seq x y z
N MET A 1 -5.63 4.26 -10.28
CA MET A 1 -4.27 4.62 -10.77
C MET A 1 -3.77 3.60 -11.80
N LYS A 2 -2.74 3.90 -12.61
CA LYS A 2 -2.07 2.85 -13.41
C LYS A 2 -1.14 2.02 -12.51
N GLU A 3 -0.84 0.80 -12.92
CA GLU A 3 -0.02 -0.13 -12.14
C GLU A 3 1.38 0.42 -11.82
N ARG A 4 2.03 1.08 -12.78
CA ARG A 4 3.31 1.76 -12.56
C ARG A 4 3.25 2.81 -11.45
N ASP A 5 2.15 3.55 -11.36
CA ASP A 5 1.98 4.61 -10.36
C ASP A 5 1.77 3.99 -8.97
N ILE A 6 1.06 2.86 -8.89
CA ILE A 6 0.85 2.10 -7.65
C ILE A 6 2.19 1.63 -7.09
N HIS A 7 3.04 1.02 -7.92
CA HIS A 7 4.35 0.55 -7.49
C HIS A 7 5.27 1.70 -7.09
N SER A 8 5.30 2.80 -7.87
CA SER A 8 6.13 3.96 -7.55
C SER A 8 5.72 4.60 -6.22
N TYR A 9 4.42 4.71 -5.98
CA TYR A 9 3.89 5.25 -4.74
C TYR A 9 4.13 4.31 -3.55
N ALA A 10 3.96 2.99 -3.73
CA ALA A 10 4.28 1.99 -2.72
C ALA A 10 5.76 2.01 -2.33
N SER A 11 6.67 2.10 -3.31
CA SER A 11 8.11 2.25 -3.07
C SER A 11 8.40 3.52 -2.28
N HIS A 12 7.82 4.65 -2.68
CA HIS A 12 8.01 5.92 -1.99
C HIS A 12 7.54 5.87 -0.51
N LEU A 13 6.38 5.27 -0.25
CA LEU A 13 5.89 5.08 1.12
C LEU A 13 6.82 4.18 1.93
N PHE A 14 7.31 3.09 1.34
CA PHE A 14 8.23 2.17 1.99
C PHE A 14 9.61 2.79 2.24
N GLU A 15 10.13 3.61 1.34
CA GLU A 15 11.37 4.36 1.54
C GLU A 15 11.23 5.40 2.67
N MET A 16 10.08 6.07 2.77
CA MET A 16 9.85 7.11 3.77
C MET A 16 9.58 6.55 5.18
N MET A 17 8.83 5.46 5.28
CA MET A 17 8.32 4.93 6.56
C MET A 17 8.84 3.54 6.92
N GLY A 18 9.56 2.87 6.01
CA GLY A 18 10.01 1.49 6.17
C GLY A 18 8.84 0.54 6.42
N ASP A 19 9.00 -0.32 7.43
CA ASP A 19 7.99 -1.31 7.82
C ASP A 19 6.63 -0.72 8.23
N LYS A 20 6.59 0.57 8.62
CA LYS A 20 5.34 1.25 8.99
C LYS A 20 4.46 1.57 7.78
N ALA A 21 5.01 1.51 6.56
CA ALA A 21 4.26 1.79 5.34
C ALA A 21 3.07 0.84 5.13
N GLU A 22 3.21 -0.43 5.53
CA GLU A 22 2.13 -1.43 5.42
C GLU A 22 0.97 -1.07 6.35
N VAL A 23 1.28 -0.69 7.59
CA VAL A 23 0.30 -0.25 8.59
C VAL A 23 -0.42 1.01 8.13
N TYR A 24 0.32 1.98 7.57
CA TYR A 24 -0.28 3.19 7.00
C TYR A 24 -1.24 2.86 5.85
N ALA A 25 -0.82 2.03 4.89
CA ALA A 25 -1.68 1.62 3.78
C ALA A 25 -2.92 0.85 4.25
N ALA A 26 -2.78 0.02 5.30
CA ALA A 26 -3.91 -0.68 5.91
C ALA A 26 -4.90 0.28 6.58
N GLN A 27 -4.43 1.34 7.25
CA GLN A 27 -5.29 2.38 7.83
C GLN A 27 -6.09 3.14 6.77
N GLN A 28 -5.43 3.52 5.66
CA GLN A 28 -6.12 4.17 4.55
C GLN A 28 -7.18 3.26 3.95
N LEU A 29 -6.86 1.99 3.70
CA LEU A 29 -7.83 1.01 3.22
C LEU A 29 -9.04 0.89 4.16
N ALA A 30 -8.81 0.79 5.47
CA ALA A 30 -9.88 0.72 6.47
C ALA A 30 -10.73 2.00 6.54
N ALA A 31 -10.15 3.18 6.28
CA ALA A 31 -10.89 4.43 6.20
C ALA A 31 -11.87 4.44 5.02
N PHE A 32 -11.44 3.94 3.85
CA PHE A 32 -12.29 3.79 2.68
C PHE A 32 -13.26 2.60 2.77
N ASP A 33 -13.03 1.65 3.67
CA ASP A 33 -14.01 0.62 4.00
C ASP A 33 -15.22 1.20 4.76
N LYS A 34 -14.98 2.24 5.57
CA LYS A 34 -16.00 2.92 6.39
C LYS A 34 -16.68 4.09 5.69
N SER A 35 -16.14 4.58 4.57
CA SER A 35 -16.77 5.66 3.80
C SER A 35 -18.00 5.18 3.03
N LEU A 36 -18.94 6.10 2.75
CA LEU A 36 -20.10 5.84 1.92
C LEU A 36 -19.68 5.18 0.59
N ASP A 37 -20.42 4.15 0.15
CA ASP A 37 -20.13 3.34 -1.04
C ASP A 37 -20.36 4.15 -2.33
N THR A 38 -19.47 5.12 -2.56
CA THR A 38 -19.39 5.90 -3.79
C THR A 38 -18.43 5.23 -4.77
N ASP A 39 -18.58 5.48 -6.07
CA ASP A 39 -17.63 4.99 -7.08
C ASP A 39 -16.20 5.45 -6.81
N SER A 40 -16.04 6.65 -6.23
CA SER A 40 -14.73 7.16 -5.80
C SER A 40 -14.16 6.34 -4.64
N SER A 41 -14.96 6.05 -3.60
CA SER A 41 -14.57 5.18 -2.48
C SER A 41 -14.14 3.80 -2.98
N ARG A 42 -14.86 3.23 -3.94
CA ARG A 42 -14.54 1.91 -4.54
C ARG A 42 -13.23 1.92 -5.32
N SER A 43 -12.99 2.97 -6.12
CA SER A 43 -11.73 3.14 -6.84
C SER A 43 -10.55 3.30 -5.87
N MET A 44 -10.70 4.16 -4.87
CA MET A 44 -9.64 4.42 -3.87
C MET A 44 -9.33 3.17 -3.05
N ARG A 45 -10.35 2.41 -2.63
CA ARG A 45 -10.17 1.14 -1.93
C ARG A 45 -9.38 0.13 -2.77
N ARG A 46 -9.63 0.07 -4.08
CA ARG A 46 -8.89 -0.81 -5.01
C ARG A 46 -7.43 -0.38 -5.13
N ASP A 47 -7.18 0.91 -5.28
CA ASP A 47 -5.82 1.45 -5.40
C ASP A 47 -5.04 1.21 -4.09
N TRP A 48 -5.61 1.52 -2.92
CA TRP A 48 -4.96 1.30 -1.62
C TRP A 48 -4.70 -0.18 -1.31
N ARG A 49 -5.59 -1.08 -1.73
CA ARG A 49 -5.36 -2.52 -1.61
C ARG A 49 -4.10 -2.94 -2.38
N ARG A 50 -3.98 -2.50 -3.64
CA ARG A 50 -2.82 -2.81 -4.48
C ARG A 50 -1.54 -2.17 -3.95
N ILE A 51 -1.60 -0.94 -3.42
CA ILE A 51 -0.47 -0.28 -2.76
C ILE A 51 0.01 -1.12 -1.57
N ARG A 52 -0.91 -1.58 -0.71
CA ARG A 52 -0.57 -2.43 0.44
C ARG A 52 0.08 -3.75 0.00
N GLU A 53 -0.47 -4.41 -1.01
CA GLU A 53 0.09 -5.65 -1.57
C GLU A 53 1.53 -5.43 -2.08
N ALA A 54 1.78 -4.34 -2.81
CA ALA A 54 3.11 -3.99 -3.29
C ALA A 54 4.09 -3.75 -2.13
N ILE A 55 3.68 -3.03 -1.08
CA ILE A 55 4.49 -2.81 0.12
C ILE A 55 4.81 -4.13 0.82
N MET A 56 3.85 -5.06 0.93
CA MET A 56 4.08 -6.38 1.53
C MET A 56 5.14 -7.18 0.76
N ILE A 57 5.08 -7.17 -0.57
CA ILE A 57 6.09 -7.83 -1.42
C ILE A 57 7.48 -7.21 -1.21
N MET A 58 7.56 -5.88 -1.16
CA MET A 58 8.81 -5.16 -0.89
C MET A 58 9.37 -5.52 0.48
N LYS A 59 8.53 -5.55 1.51
CA LYS A 59 8.92 -5.93 2.87
C LYS A 59 9.42 -7.38 2.97
N MET A 60 8.73 -8.32 2.32
CA MET A 60 9.18 -9.72 2.26
C MET A 60 10.54 -9.84 1.56
N THR A 61 10.75 -9.07 0.49
CA THR A 61 12.02 -9.03 -0.25
C THR A 61 13.13 -8.44 0.63
N HIS A 62 12.88 -7.31 1.29
CA HIS A 62 13.84 -6.65 2.19
C HIS A 62 14.22 -7.54 3.39
N SER A 63 13.26 -8.23 3.99
CA SER A 63 13.50 -9.14 5.12
C SER A 63 14.38 -10.34 4.72
N ARG A 64 14.29 -10.77 3.44
CA ARG A 64 15.09 -11.88 2.91
C ARG A 64 16.57 -11.52 2.70
N PHE A 65 16.90 -10.23 2.57
CA PHE A 65 18.28 -9.76 2.38
C PHE A 65 18.97 -9.30 3.66
N THR A 66 18.24 -9.09 4.76
CA THR A 66 18.79 -8.59 6.04
C THR A 66 19.17 -9.70 7.03
N HIS A 67 18.97 -10.97 6.68
CA HIS A 67 19.31 -12.15 7.49
C HIS A 67 20.51 -12.95 6.94
N HIS A 68 21.49 -12.29 6.31
CA HIS A 68 22.64 -12.97 5.71
C HIS A 68 23.99 -12.55 6.29
#